data_AF-A0A7R9TV93-F1
#
_entry.id   AF-A0A7R9TV93-F1
#
_cell.length_a   1.000
_cell.length_b   1.000
_cell.length_c   1.000
_cell.angle_alpha   90.00
_cell.angle_beta   90.00
_cell.angle_gamma   90.00
#
_symmetry.space_group_name_H-M   'P 1'
#
loop_
_entity.id
_entity.type
_entity.pdbx_description
1 polymer ?
#
loop_
_entity_poly.entity_id
_entity_poly.type
_entity_poly.pdbx_seq_one_letter_code
_entity_poly.pdbx_strand_id
1 'polypeptide(L)'
;MGRKNKHQHATKKKPLDDAADDDPGADVLFYLRTKYALLGKSEWWWLMDDSLAEIDERLNDENFVVVDGFLPREDVIKLKREVKRAHETGHMTPGVLAGGKAGNATQYTMKHVR
;
A
#
# COMPACT_ATOMS: atom_id res chain seq x y z
N MET A 1 13.38 -58.72 2.82
CA MET A 1 12.97 -57.49 3.54
C MET A 1 13.84 -56.33 3.07
N GLY A 2 13.29 -55.47 2.20
CA GLY A 2 14.03 -54.38 1.57
C GLY A 2 13.99 -53.09 2.40
N ARG A 3 15.15 -52.48 2.64
CA ARG A 3 15.28 -51.11 3.16
C ARG A 3 15.50 -50.17 1.98
N LYS A 4 14.47 -49.39 1.62
CA LYS A 4 14.54 -48.30 0.64
C LYS A 4 14.77 -46.99 1.40
N ASN A 5 15.96 -46.39 1.26
CA ASN A 5 16.24 -45.04 1.75
C ASN A 5 15.65 -44.01 0.78
N LYS A 6 14.75 -43.15 1.28
CA LYS A 6 14.19 -41.99 0.59
C LYS A 6 15.25 -40.88 0.51
N HIS A 7 15.59 -40.46 -0.71
CA HIS A 7 16.27 -39.19 -0.94
C HIS A 7 15.37 -38.02 -0.52
N GLN A 8 15.86 -37.20 0.41
CA GLN A 8 15.29 -35.89 0.72
C GLN A 8 15.88 -34.87 -0.28
N HIS A 9 15.04 -34.34 -1.16
CA HIS A 9 15.39 -33.23 -2.03
C HIS A 9 15.21 -31.93 -1.24
N ALA A 10 16.30 -31.39 -0.71
CA ALA A 10 16.32 -30.06 -0.11
C ALA A 10 16.29 -29.01 -1.23
N THR A 11 15.15 -28.36 -1.42
CA THR A 11 15.02 -27.18 -2.29
C THR A 11 15.62 -25.98 -1.58
N LYS A 12 16.83 -25.58 -2.01
CA LYS A 12 17.46 -24.31 -1.63
C LYS A 12 16.55 -23.16 -2.06
N LYS A 13 15.97 -22.43 -1.10
CA LYS A 13 15.39 -21.11 -1.35
C LYS A 13 16.53 -20.14 -1.65
N LYS A 14 16.62 -19.67 -2.89
CA LYS A 14 17.37 -18.46 -3.23
C LYS A 14 16.70 -17.29 -2.49
N PRO A 15 17.44 -16.39 -1.83
CA PRO A 15 16.88 -15.10 -1.44
C PRO A 15 16.47 -14.37 -2.73
N LEU A 16 15.26 -13.82 -2.73
CA LEU A 16 14.86 -12.81 -3.70
C LEU A 16 15.69 -11.58 -3.35
N ASP A 17 16.73 -11.32 -4.14
CA ASP A 17 17.36 -10.02 -4.16
C ASP A 17 16.33 -9.08 -4.78
N ASP A 18 15.57 -8.39 -3.94
CA ASP A 18 14.76 -7.23 -4.33
C ASP A 18 15.75 -6.13 -4.74
N ALA A 19 16.25 -6.24 -5.97
CA ALA A 19 16.86 -5.14 -6.67
C ALA A 19 15.78 -4.06 -6.76
N ALA A 20 15.92 -3.04 -5.90
CA ALA A 20 15.33 -1.75 -6.17
C ALA A 20 15.90 -1.33 -7.53
N ASP A 21 15.07 -1.42 -8.57
CA ASP A 21 15.29 -0.68 -9.79
C ASP A 21 15.33 0.79 -9.36
N ASP A 22 16.55 1.32 -9.22
CA ASP A 22 16.82 2.75 -9.08
C ASP A 22 16.35 3.40 -10.38
N ASP A 23 15.05 3.72 -10.45
CA ASP A 23 14.48 4.59 -11.47
C ASP A 23 15.15 5.97 -11.33
N PRO A 24 15.94 6.42 -12.31
CA PRO A 24 16.60 7.72 -12.25
C PRO A 24 15.63 8.88 -12.51
N GLY A 25 14.34 8.59 -12.74
CA GLY A 25 13.27 9.57 -12.71
C GLY A 25 13.03 10.03 -11.28
N ALA A 26 13.57 11.20 -10.90
CA ALA A 26 13.26 11.82 -9.63
C ALA A 26 11.74 11.88 -9.45
N ASP A 27 11.23 11.22 -8.39
CA ASP A 27 9.80 11.16 -8.11
C ASP A 27 9.21 12.58 -8.07
N VAL A 28 8.45 12.93 -9.11
CA VAL A 28 7.92 14.29 -9.31
C VAL A 28 7.05 14.68 -8.10
N LEU A 29 6.30 13.74 -7.54
CA LEU A 29 5.49 13.96 -6.34
C LEU A 29 6.36 14.30 -5.12
N PHE A 30 7.53 13.67 -4.96
CA PHE A 30 8.49 14.04 -3.92
C PHE A 30 8.98 15.48 -4.08
N TYR A 31 9.28 15.91 -5.31
CA TYR A 31 9.70 17.28 -5.60
C TYR A 31 8.57 18.28 -5.29
N LEU A 32 7.34 18.00 -5.75
CA LEU A 32 6.18 18.85 -5.53
C LEU A 32 5.86 18.98 -4.03
N ARG A 33 5.89 17.88 -3.28
CA ARG A 33 5.76 17.91 -1.83
C ARG A 33 6.80 18.83 -1.19
N THR A 34 8.06 18.71 -1.60
CA THR A 34 9.15 19.53 -1.04
C THR A 34 8.95 21.01 -1.37
N LYS A 35 8.61 21.33 -2.62
CA LYS A 35 8.29 22.70 -3.07
C LYS A 35 7.19 23.33 -2.23
N TYR A 36 6.06 22.64 -2.05
CA TYR A 36 4.93 23.18 -1.30
C TYR A 36 5.15 23.19 0.20
N ALA A 37 5.93 22.25 0.75
CA ALA A 37 6.35 22.32 2.14
C ALA A 37 7.14 23.60 2.42
N LEU A 38 8.05 24.00 1.53
CA LEU A 38 8.80 25.25 1.64
C LEU A 38 7.91 26.50 1.53
N LEU A 39 6.75 26.39 0.88
CA LEU A 39 5.74 27.45 0.78
C LEU A 39 4.74 27.45 1.95
N GLY A 40 4.96 26.65 2.99
CA GLY A 40 4.04 26.53 4.12
C GLY A 40 2.71 25.84 3.78
N LYS A 41 2.69 25.09 2.68
CA LYS A 41 1.52 24.36 2.16
C LYS A 41 1.64 22.85 2.35
N SER A 42 2.35 22.40 3.39
CA SER A 42 2.62 20.98 3.62
C SER A 42 1.37 20.13 3.89
N GLU A 43 0.28 20.72 4.40
CA GLU A 43 -0.94 19.97 4.76
C GLU A 43 -1.83 19.63 3.55
N TRP A 44 -1.72 20.40 2.47
CA TRP A 44 -2.58 20.32 1.29
C TRP A 44 -1.79 20.34 -0.03
N TRP A 45 -0.51 19.99 0.00
CA TRP A 45 0.36 20.06 -1.19
C TRP A 45 -0.17 19.25 -2.36
N TRP A 46 -0.79 18.10 -2.08
CA TRP A 46 -1.37 17.19 -3.06
C TRP A 46 -2.65 17.72 -3.73
N LEU A 47 -3.20 18.85 -3.25
CA LEU A 47 -4.32 19.58 -3.87
C LEU A 47 -3.87 20.68 -4.83
N MET A 48 -2.56 20.91 -4.97
CA MET A 48 -2.06 21.94 -5.88
C MET A 48 -2.15 21.44 -7.33
N ASP A 49 -2.42 22.34 -8.27
CA ASP A 49 -2.72 22.00 -9.67
C ASP A 49 -1.66 21.09 -10.33
N ASP A 50 -0.37 21.35 -10.10
CA ASP A 50 0.73 20.52 -10.60
C ASP A 50 0.80 19.14 -9.93
N SER A 51 0.41 19.03 -8.67
CA SER A 51 0.34 17.75 -7.96
C SER A 51 -0.85 16.92 -8.45
N LEU A 52 -1.98 17.57 -8.73
CA LEU A 52 -3.16 16.91 -9.30
C LEU A 52 -2.89 16.44 -10.74
N ALA A 53 -2.20 17.24 -11.55
CA ALA A 53 -1.82 16.84 -12.91
C ALA A 53 -0.92 15.59 -12.92
N GLU A 54 0.10 15.55 -12.06
CA GLU A 54 0.98 14.38 -11.91
C GLU A 54 0.21 13.16 -11.40
N ILE A 55 -0.69 13.34 -10.44
CA ILE A 55 -1.54 12.24 -9.93
C ILE A 55 -2.44 11.69 -11.05
N ASP A 56 -3.05 12.56 -11.85
CA ASP A 56 -3.90 12.17 -12.97
C ASP A 56 -3.10 11.40 -14.04
N GLU A 57 -1.91 11.88 -14.41
CA GLU A 57 -1.03 11.20 -15.37
C GLU A 57 -0.67 9.79 -14.90
N ARG A 58 -0.21 9.63 -13.65
CA ARG A 58 0.11 8.29 -13.10
C ARG A 58 -1.10 7.38 -12.99
N LEU A 59 -2.27 7.92 -12.63
CA LEU A 59 -3.50 7.12 -12.59
C LEU A 59 -3.90 6.63 -13.98
N ASN A 60 -3.66 7.41 -15.04
CA ASN A 60 -3.93 6.99 -16.41
C ASN A 60 -2.94 5.92 -16.91
N ASP A 61 -1.67 6.03 -16.54
CA ASP A 61 -0.63 5.11 -17.03
C ASP A 61 -0.50 3.83 -16.19
N GLU A 62 -0.51 3.96 -14.87
CA GLU A 62 -0.22 2.86 -13.93
C GLU A 62 -1.48 2.29 -13.26
N ASN A 63 -2.63 2.95 -13.37
CA ASN A 63 -3.89 2.62 -12.66
C ASN A 63 -3.83 2.75 -11.13
N PHE A 64 -2.71 3.20 -10.58
CA PHE A 64 -2.55 3.52 -9.16
C PHE A 64 -1.55 4.66 -8.98
N VAL A 65 -1.54 5.25 -7.80
CA VAL A 65 -0.56 6.28 -7.41
C VAL A 65 -0.25 6.12 -5.93
N VAL A 66 1.01 6.33 -5.55
CA VAL A 66 1.45 6.37 -4.15
C VAL A 66 1.74 7.82 -3.78
N VAL A 67 1.04 8.33 -2.76
CA VAL A 67 1.20 9.71 -2.28
C VAL A 67 1.86 9.71 -0.91
N ASP A 68 3.19 9.86 -0.90
CA ASP A 68 3.97 9.85 0.33
C ASP A 68 3.92 11.19 1.08
N GLY A 69 3.69 11.12 2.39
CA GLY A 69 3.52 12.33 3.20
C GLY A 69 2.19 13.04 2.94
N PHE A 70 1.13 12.27 2.69
CA PHE A 70 -0.23 12.76 2.53
C PHE A 70 -0.72 13.57 3.75
N LEU A 71 -0.35 13.12 4.96
CA LEU A 71 -0.63 13.82 6.21
C LEU A 71 0.67 14.22 6.93
N PRO A 72 0.70 15.38 7.61
CA PRO A 72 1.76 15.73 8.53
C PRO A 72 1.91 14.69 9.65
N ARG A 73 3.14 14.56 10.18
CA ARG A 73 3.47 13.58 11.22
C ARG A 73 2.57 13.71 12.46
N GLU A 74 2.22 14.92 12.85
CA GLU A 74 1.38 15.18 14.02
C GLU A 74 -0.03 14.62 13.85
N ASP A 75 -0.61 14.79 12.67
CA ASP A 75 -1.95 14.29 12.37
C ASP A 75 -1.97 12.78 12.20
N VAL A 76 -0.90 12.19 11.65
CA VAL A 76 -0.72 10.73 11.64
C VAL A 76 -0.73 10.17 13.08
N ILE A 77 -0.10 10.86 14.04
CA ILE A 77 -0.11 10.43 15.45
C ILE A 77 -1.51 10.53 16.05
N LYS A 78 -2.24 11.62 15.80
CA LYS A 78 -3.63 11.78 16.26
C LYS A 78 -4.53 10.68 15.69
N LEU A 79 -4.49 10.48 14.37
CA LEU A 79 -5.25 9.45 13.66
C LEU A 79 -4.95 8.05 14.21
N LYS A 80 -3.67 7.71 14.43
CA LYS A 80 -3.29 6.41 15.03
C LYS A 80 -3.91 6.18 16.40
N ARG A 81 -3.99 7.22 17.24
CA ARG A 81 -4.63 7.12 18.57
C ARG A 81 -6.13 6.91 18.44
N GLU A 82 -6.78 7.61 17.52
CA GLU A 82 -8.22 7.48 17.27
C GLU A 82 -8.57 6.10 16.72
N VAL A 83 -7.83 5.60 15.73
CA VAL A 83 -8.00 4.25 15.19
C VAL A 83 -7.82 3.20 16.28
N LYS A 84 -6.78 3.33 17.11
CA LYS A 84 -6.54 2.43 18.24
C LYS A 84 -7.73 2.43 19.21
N ARG A 85 -8.22 3.61 19.60
CA ARG A 85 -9.37 3.74 20.50
C ARG A 85 -10.62 3.08 19.88
N ALA A 86 -10.91 3.33 18.61
CA ALA A 86 -12.07 2.75 17.92
C ALA A 86 -11.99 1.22 17.85
N HIS A 87 -10.79 0.67 17.66
CA HIS A 87 -10.54 -0.77 17.71
C HIS A 87 -10.80 -1.34 19.11
N GLU A 88 -10.30 -0.68 20.16
CA GLU A 88 -10.44 -1.13 21.56
C GLU A 88 -11.88 -1.03 22.08
N THR A 89 -12.66 -0.04 21.64
CA THR A 89 -14.05 0.15 22.08
C THR A 89 -15.07 -0.69 21.29
N GLY A 90 -14.61 -1.59 20.43
CA GLY A 90 -15.48 -2.51 19.69
C GLY A 90 -16.31 -1.86 18.58
N HIS A 91 -15.90 -0.68 18.07
CA HIS A 91 -16.58 -0.01 16.96
C HIS A 91 -16.21 -0.59 15.58
N MET A 92 -15.33 -1.59 15.51
CA MET A 92 -14.90 -2.21 14.27
C MET A 92 -15.71 -3.47 13.97
N THR A 93 -16.29 -3.53 12.77
CA THR A 93 -16.93 -4.73 12.24
C THR A 93 -15.97 -5.47 11.31
N PRO A 94 -15.99 -6.81 11.26
CA PRO A 94 -15.23 -7.56 10.27
C PRO A 94 -15.59 -7.10 8.85
N GLY A 95 -14.56 -6.87 8.03
CA GLY A 95 -14.74 -6.57 6.61
C GLY A 95 -15.39 -7.76 5.91
N VAL A 96 -16.48 -7.50 5.17
CA VAL A 96 -17.11 -8.51 4.32
C VAL A 96 -16.48 -8.41 2.95
N LEU A 97 -16.03 -9.54 2.39
CA LEU A 97 -15.56 -9.56 1.00
C LEU A 97 -16.72 -9.22 0.06
N ALA A 98 -16.44 -8.44 -0.98
CA ALA A 98 -17.39 -8.14 -2.05
C ALA A 98 -17.97 -9.47 -2.59
N GLY A 99 -19.28 -9.68 -2.35
CA GLY A 99 -19.96 -10.96 -2.57
C GLY A 99 -20.73 -11.52 -1.38
N GLY A 100 -20.64 -10.89 -0.20
CA GLY A 100 -21.57 -11.13 0.93
C GLY A 100 -21.42 -12.48 1.64
N LYS A 101 -20.39 -13.27 1.33
CA LYS A 101 -20.10 -14.52 2.04
C LYS A 101 -19.23 -14.26 3.26
N ALA A 102 -19.86 -14.24 4.43
CA ALA A 102 -19.19 -14.41 5.71
C ALA A 102 -19.14 -15.92 6.04
N GLY A 103 -17.93 -16.49 6.15
CA GLY A 103 -17.71 -17.88 6.52
C GLY A 103 -16.22 -18.28 6.42
N ASN A 104 -15.84 -19.40 7.06
CA ASN A 104 -14.46 -19.91 7.23
C ASN A 104 -13.70 -20.29 5.93
N ALA A 105 -14.21 -19.92 4.76
CA ALA A 105 -13.62 -20.21 3.46
C ALA A 105 -13.33 -18.92 2.69
N THR A 106 -12.34 -18.17 3.18
CA THR A 106 -11.81 -16.93 2.62
C THR A 106 -10.90 -17.19 1.42
N GLN A 107 -11.32 -18.02 0.46
CA GLN A 107 -10.58 -18.15 -0.81
C GLN A 107 -11.11 -17.14 -1.82
N TYR A 108 -10.33 -16.08 -1.99
CA TYR A 108 -10.50 -15.09 -3.03
C TYR A 108 -10.41 -15.78 -4.40
N THR A 109 -11.52 -15.84 -5.14
CA THR A 109 -11.53 -16.31 -6.53
C THR A 109 -11.76 -15.10 -7.44
N MET A 110 -10.68 -14.64 -8.07
CA MET A 110 -10.66 -13.66 -9.15
C MET A 110 -11.38 -14.24 -10.38
N LYS A 111 -12.71 -14.35 -10.35
CA LYS A 111 -13.46 -14.71 -11.56
C LYS A 111 -14.37 -13.61 -12.06
N HIS A 112 -14.87 -12.71 -11.21
CA HIS A 112 -15.87 -11.72 -11.62
C HIS A 112 -15.60 -10.36 -10.97
N VAL A 113 -14.60 -9.64 -11.49
CA VAL A 113 -14.57 -8.17 -11.42
C VAL A 113 -14.50 -7.73 -12.87
N ARG A 114 -15.57 -7.09 -13.33
CA ARG A 114 -15.67 -6.48 -14.66
C ARG A 114 -15.33 -5.00 -14.54
#